data_AF-A0A966ALX4-F1
#
_entry.id   AF-A0A966ALX4-F1
#
_cell.length_a   1.000
_cell.length_b   1.000
_cell.length_c   1.000
_cell.angle_alpha   90.00
_cell.angle_beta   90.00
_cell.angle_gamma   90.00
#
_symmetry.space_group_name_H-M   'P 1'
#
loop_
_entity.id
_entity.type
_entity.pdbx_description
1 polymer ?
#
loop_
_entity_poly.entity_id
_entity_poly.type
_entity_poly.pdbx_seq_one_letter_code
_entity_poly.pdbx_strand_id
1 'polypeptide(L)' 'MATITPVDGIERCYEEAGDGIPMVFVHEFAGDYRSFEPQMRHFARRYRCI' A
#
# COMPACT_ATOMS: atom_id res chain seq x y z
N MET A 1 6.98 -6.86 4.54
CA MET A 1 5.70 -6.74 5.27
C MET A 1 5.95 -5.92 6.52
N ALA A 2 5.35 -4.73 6.56
CA ALA A 2 5.37 -3.89 7.74
C ALA A 2 3.98 -3.91 8.39
N THR A 3 3.94 -3.95 9.71
CA THR A 3 2.70 -3.89 10.50
C THR A 3 2.78 -2.60 11.32
N ILE A 4 1.74 -1.76 11.25
CA ILE A 4 1.64 -0.51 12.04
C ILE A 4 0.84 -0.79 13.30
N THR A 5 1.06 0.03 14.33
CA THR A 5 0.23 0.14 15.53
C THR A 5 -1.26 0.02 15.19
N PRO A 6 -2.00 -0.87 15.88
CA PRO A 6 -3.40 -1.09 15.59
C PRO A 6 -4.20 0.19 15.75
N VAL A 7 -5.04 0.49 14.76
CA VAL A 7 -6.10 1.49 14.88
C VAL A 7 -7.36 0.72 15.21
N ASP A 8 -8.06 1.11 16.27
CA ASP A 8 -9.26 0.44 16.75
C ASP A 8 -9.06 -1.06 17.07
N GLY A 9 -7.83 -1.44 17.45
CA GLY A 9 -7.47 -2.84 17.75
C GLY A 9 -7.25 -3.73 16.52
N ILE A 10 -7.28 -3.16 15.31
CA ILE A 10 -7.09 -3.89 14.06
C ILE A 10 -5.70 -3.60 13.49
N GLU A 11 -4.88 -4.64 13.36
CA GLU A 11 -3.62 -4.57 12.63
C GLU A 11 -3.88 -4.51 11.12
N ARG A 12 -3.18 -3.61 10.43
CA ARG A 12 -3.27 -3.47 8.98
C ARG A 12 -1.98 -3.93 8.32
N CYS A 13 -2.10 -4.84 7.36
CA CYS A 13 -1.02 -5.27 6.50
C CYS A 13 -0.94 -4.31 5.30
N TYR A 14 0.25 -3.78 5.02
CA TYR A 14 0.51 -2.94 3.86
C TYR A 14 1.89 -3.24 3.26
N GLU A 15 2.06 -2.84 2.00
CA GLU A 15 3.34 -2.88 1.28
C GLU A 15 3.71 -1.45 0.90
N GLU A 16 4.99 -1.10 0.99
CA GLU A 16 5.45 0.24 0.67
C GLU A 16 6.61 0.16 -0.33
N ALA A 17 6.57 1.03 -1.35
CA ALA A 17 7.64 1.13 -2.32
C ALA A 17 7.82 2.58 -2.80
N GLY A 18 9.08 2.98 -2.98
CA GLY A 18 9.45 4.30 -3.47
C GLY A 18 9.50 5.37 -2.38
N ASP A 19 9.70 6.60 -2.81
CA ASP A 19 9.78 7.80 -1.99
C ASP A 19 9.02 8.97 -2.64
N GLY A 20 8.81 10.05 -1.88
CA GLY A 20 8.10 11.23 -2.36
C GLY A 20 6.66 11.35 -1.86
N ILE A 21 5.78 11.90 -2.71
CA ILE A 21 4.39 12.21 -2.33
C ILE A 21 3.64 10.88 -2.07
N PRO A 22 2.93 10.72 -0.94
CA PRO A 22 2.19 9.50 -0.64
C PRO A 22 1.07 9.24 -1.66
N MET A 23 0.98 8.01 -2.14
CA MET A 23 -0.09 7.51 -2.99
C MET A 23 -0.60 6.19 -2.41
N VAL A 24 -1.87 6.15 -2.00
CA VAL A 24 -2.47 5.02 -1.30
C VAL A 24 -3.35 4.22 -2.25
N PHE A 25 -3.15 2.91 -2.32
CA PHE A 25 -3.98 1.99 -3.08
C PHE A 25 -4.93 1.24 -2.14
N VAL A 26 -6.24 1.36 -2.40
CA VAL A 26 -7.27 0.67 -1.62
C VAL A 26 -8.02 -0.26 -2.56
N HIS A 27 -8.04 -1.54 -2.24
CA HIS A 27 -8.79 -2.52 -3.02
C HIS A 27 -10.26 -2.51 -2.60
N GLU A 28 -11.12 -2.93 -3.52
CA GLU A 28 -12.54 -3.13 -3.28
C GLU A 28 -12.81 -4.46 -2.53
N PHE A 29 -14.09 -4.74 -2.29
CA PHE A 29 -14.54 -5.98 -1.65
C PHE A 29 -13.95 -7.24 -2.31
N ALA A 30 -13.47 -8.17 -1.48
CA ALA A 30 -12.81 -9.42 -1.87
C ALA A 30 -11.50 -9.27 -2.68
N GLY A 31 -10.99 -8.05 -2.86
CA GLY A 31 -9.65 -7.80 -3.39
C GLY A 31 -8.57 -7.92 -2.31
N ASP A 32 -7.31 -7.79 -2.75
CA ASP A 32 -6.16 -7.64 -1.86
C ASP A 32 -5.08 -6.79 -2.53
N TYR A 33 -4.02 -6.46 -1.79
CA TYR A 33 -2.94 -5.57 -2.25
C TYR A 33 -2.27 -6.00 -3.57
N ARG A 34 -2.30 -7.30 -3.92
CA ARG A 34 -1.69 -7.84 -5.15
C ARG A 34 -2.38 -7.34 -6.42
N SER A 35 -3.61 -6.83 -6.31
CA SER A 35 -4.32 -6.21 -7.43
C SER A 35 -3.61 -4.97 -8.00
N PHE A 36 -2.66 -4.39 -7.27
CA PHE A 36 -1.95 -3.18 -7.67
C PHE A 36 -0.47 -3.39 -8.03
N GLU A 37 0.01 -4.64 -8.14
CA GLU A 37 1.43 -4.93 -8.40
C GLU A 37 2.01 -4.22 -9.64
N PRO A 38 1.30 -4.11 -10.78
CA PRO A 38 1.76 -3.30 -11.92
C PRO A 38 1.87 -1.79 -11.60
N GLN A 39 0.89 -1.24 -10.88
CA GLN A 39 0.81 0.16 -10.50
C GLN A 39 1.90 0.53 -9.50
N MET A 40 2.14 -0.33 -8.50
CA MET A 40 3.22 -0.22 -7.54
C MET A 40 4.57 -0.07 -8.26
N ARG A 41 4.87 -0.96 -9.22
CA ARG A 41 6.12 -0.90 -10.00
C ARG A 41 6.28 0.36 -10.85
N HIS A 42 5.17 0.91 -11.35
CA HIS A 42 5.20 2.11 -12.17
C HIS A 42 5.38 3.37 -11.32
N PHE A 43 4.52 3.55 -10.31
CA PHE A 43 4.45 4.78 -9.53
C PHE A 43 5.52 4.91 -8.45
N ALA A 44 6.07 3.79 -7.95
CA ALA A 44 7.13 3.81 -6.93
C ALA A 44 8.43 4.52 -7.37
N ARG A 45 8.57 4.83 -8.67
CA ARG A 45 9.69 5.63 -9.19
C ARG A 45 9.61 7.11 -8.83
N ARG A 46 8.45 7.60 -8.38
CA ARG A 46 8.20 9.02 -8.11
C ARG A 46 7.27 9.31 -6.92
N TYR A 47 6.57 8.29 -6.45
CA TYR A 47 5.65 8.38 -5.33
C TYR A 47 6.04 7.35 -4.27
N ARG A 48 5.71 7.67 -3.02
CA ARG A 48 5.71 6.71 -1.92
C ARG A 48 4.40 5.94 -2.02
N CYS A 49 4.43 4.80 -2.70
CA CYS A 49 3.28 3.94 -2.90
C CYS A 49 3.03 3.10 -1.64
N ILE A 50 1.79 3.06 -1.17
CA ILE A 50 1.32 2.40 0.07
C ILE A 50 0.06 1.58 -0.22
#